data_AF-A0AA88WTL7-F1
#
_entry.id   AF-A0AA88WTL7-F1
#
_cell.length_a   1.000
_cell.length_b   1.000
_cell.length_c   1.000
_cell.angle_alpha   90.00
_cell.angle_beta   90.00
_cell.angle_gamma   90.00
#
_symmetry.space_group_name_H-M   'P 1'
#
loop_
_entity.id
_entity.type
_entity.pdbx_description
1 polymer ?
#
loop_
_entity_poly.entity_id
_entity_poly.type
_entity_poly.pdbx_seq_one_letter_code
_entity_poly.pdbx_strand_id
1 'polypeptide(L)'
;MEKYLVNSGQTFSTLRSLEGQYGFFVVGRGGRVNSVLTVGMNDWEECPELGPIGDILLASDISSTASILVIQQHSLKGELHGVHDEFNVIDWNIITALNRISMAMD
;
A
#
# COMPACT_ATOMS: atom_id res chain seq x y z
N MET A 1 -15.60 3.44 -7.70
CA MET A 1 -15.83 4.75 -7.04
C MET A 1 -14.60 5.07 -6.22
N GLU A 2 -14.02 6.25 -6.37
CA GLU A 2 -12.87 6.69 -5.58
C GLU A 2 -13.31 7.22 -4.21
N LYS A 3 -12.47 7.04 -3.18
CA LYS A 3 -12.71 7.54 -1.83
C LYS A 3 -11.45 8.19 -1.28
N TYR A 4 -11.57 9.45 -0.85
CA TYR A 4 -10.49 10.18 -0.20
C TYR A 4 -10.59 10.02 1.32
N LEU A 5 -9.48 9.72 1.96
CA LEU A 5 -9.37 9.49 3.40
C LEU A 5 -8.46 10.55 4.01
N VAL A 6 -8.72 10.92 5.27
CA VAL A 6 -7.95 11.98 5.94
C VAL A 6 -7.11 11.51 7.12
N ASN A 7 -7.29 10.28 7.60
CA ASN A 7 -6.54 9.72 8.73
C ASN A 7 -6.54 8.18 8.75
N SER A 8 -5.74 7.60 9.64
CA SER A 8 -5.62 6.15 9.83
C SER A 8 -6.91 5.50 10.33
N GLY A 9 -7.67 6.12 11.24
CA GLY A 9 -8.96 5.60 11.69
C GLY A 9 -9.95 5.38 10.54
N GLN A 10 -10.10 6.37 9.65
CA GLN A 10 -10.93 6.23 8.45
C GLN A 10 -10.41 5.18 7.48
N THR A 11 -9.09 5.05 7.35
CA THR A 11 -8.44 4.01 6.55
C THR A 11 -8.79 2.62 7.08
N PHE A 12 -8.61 2.41 8.38
CA PHE A 12 -8.96 1.16 9.05
C PHE A 12 -10.43 0.79 8.86
N SER A 13 -11.36 1.70 9.19
CA SER A 13 -12.80 1.43 9.04
C SER A 13 -13.20 1.18 7.60
N THR A 14 -12.55 1.84 6.64
CA THR A 14 -12.79 1.60 5.21
C THR A 14 -12.32 0.21 4.81
N LEU A 15 -11.10 -0.20 5.17
CA LEU A 15 -10.57 -1.54 4.85
C LEU A 15 -11.45 -2.63 5.47
N ARG A 16 -11.87 -2.49 6.73
CA ARG A 16 -12.82 -3.41 7.37
C ARG A 16 -14.16 -3.45 6.64
N SER A 17 -14.64 -2.33 6.09
CA SER A 17 -15.89 -2.35 5.33
C SER A 17 -15.81 -3.17 4.03
N LEU A 18 -14.62 -3.39 3.48
CA LEU A 18 -14.41 -4.15 2.24
C LEU A 18 -14.36 -5.68 2.46
N GLU A 19 -14.42 -6.12 3.70
CA GLU A 19 -14.45 -7.53 4.11
C GLU A 19 -15.51 -8.32 3.33
N GLY A 20 -15.10 -9.43 2.73
CA GLY A 20 -15.98 -10.31 1.94
C GLY A 20 -16.51 -9.73 0.62
N GLN A 21 -16.16 -8.49 0.25
CA GLN A 21 -16.61 -7.87 -0.99
C GLN A 21 -15.72 -8.16 -2.20
N TYR A 22 -14.44 -8.50 -1.96
CA TYR A 22 -13.43 -8.69 -3.01
C TYR A 22 -12.60 -9.95 -2.76
N GLY A 23 -12.28 -10.68 -3.85
CA GLY A 23 -11.38 -11.84 -3.81
C GLY A 23 -9.91 -11.51 -4.12
N PHE A 24 -9.62 -10.26 -4.52
CA PHE A 24 -8.28 -9.82 -4.87
C PHE A 24 -8.07 -8.34 -4.51
N PHE A 25 -6.99 -8.04 -3.81
CA PHE A 25 -6.59 -6.69 -3.44
C PHE A 25 -5.23 -6.35 -4.05
N VAL A 26 -5.13 -5.16 -4.64
CA VAL A 26 -3.86 -4.58 -5.08
C VAL A 26 -3.53 -3.40 -4.16
N VAL A 27 -2.39 -3.48 -3.51
CA VAL A 27 -1.96 -2.48 -2.52
C VAL A 27 -0.65 -1.85 -2.99
N GLY A 28 -0.64 -0.54 -3.16
CA GLY A 28 0.59 0.22 -3.39
C GLY A 28 1.30 0.49 -2.07
N ARG A 29 2.60 0.21 -2.02
CA ARG A 29 3.44 0.50 -0.85
C ARG A 29 4.52 1.52 -1.21
N GLY A 30 4.41 2.70 -0.59
CA GLY A 30 5.44 3.74 -0.64
C GLY A 30 6.67 3.39 0.21
N GLY A 31 7.67 4.28 0.27
CA GLY A 31 8.86 4.10 1.10
C GLY A 31 8.56 3.96 2.61
N ARG A 32 9.59 3.75 3.42
CA ARG A 32 9.51 3.40 4.86
C ARG A 32 8.92 4.45 5.82
N VAL A 33 8.36 5.56 5.35
CA VAL A 33 7.78 6.61 6.21
C VAL A 33 6.26 6.45 6.30
N ASN A 34 5.74 6.38 7.53
CA ASN A 34 4.31 6.34 7.79
C ASN A 34 3.64 7.62 7.28
N SER A 35 2.55 7.47 6.53
CA SER A 35 1.69 8.58 6.14
C SER A 35 0.73 8.92 7.28
N VAL A 36 0.11 10.11 7.22
CA VAL A 36 -1.06 10.46 8.06
C VAL A 36 -2.17 9.42 7.95
N LEU A 37 -2.24 8.71 6.81
CA LEU A 37 -3.22 7.63 6.59
C LEU A 37 -2.85 6.30 7.25
N THR A 38 -1.59 6.11 7.66
CA THR A 38 -1.10 4.81 8.18
C THR A 38 -0.39 4.93 9.53
N VAL A 39 -0.33 6.12 10.12
CA VAL A 39 0.24 6.35 11.44
C VAL A 39 -0.47 5.51 12.50
N GLY A 40 0.32 4.82 13.33
CA GLY A 40 -0.15 3.93 14.40
C GLY A 40 -0.67 2.56 13.93
N MET A 41 -0.78 2.31 12.61
CA MET A 41 -1.21 1.01 12.10
C MET A 41 -0.11 -0.05 12.12
N ASN A 42 1.16 0.39 12.08
CA ASN A 42 2.35 -0.49 12.06
C ASN A 42 2.85 -0.88 13.44
N ASP A 43 2.21 -0.42 14.52
CA ASP A 43 2.72 -0.64 15.88
C ASP A 43 2.64 -2.13 16.28
N TRP A 44 1.82 -2.92 15.58
CA TRP A 44 1.56 -4.35 15.83
C TRP A 44 1.43 -5.12 14.51
N GLU A 45 2.31 -4.85 13.55
CA GLU A 45 2.30 -5.50 12.23
C GLU A 45 2.81 -6.95 12.34
N GLU A 46 2.05 -7.94 11.86
CA GLU A 46 2.46 -9.35 11.84
C GLU A 46 3.29 -9.67 10.58
N CYS A 47 2.97 -9.04 9.46
CA CYS A 47 3.58 -9.27 8.15
C CYS A 47 4.19 -7.96 7.59
N PRO A 48 5.38 -7.55 8.07
CA PRO A 48 6.00 -6.27 7.74
C PRO A 48 6.37 -6.08 6.26
N GLU A 49 6.39 -7.15 5.46
CA GLU A 49 6.57 -7.14 4.02
C GLU A 49 5.33 -6.66 3.25
N LEU A 50 4.15 -6.67 3.89
CA LEU A 50 2.90 -6.28 3.26
C LEU A 50 2.51 -4.83 3.54
N GLY A 51 3.08 -4.25 4.60
CA GLY A 51 2.81 -2.88 4.99
C GLY A 51 1.48 -2.79 5.74
N PRO A 52 1.19 -1.64 6.37
CA PRO A 52 0.06 -1.48 7.29
C PRO A 52 -1.28 -1.86 6.67
N ILE A 53 -1.47 -1.49 5.40
CA ILE A 53 -2.70 -1.77 4.68
C ILE A 53 -2.81 -3.27 4.35
N GLY A 54 -1.72 -3.88 3.90
CA GLY A 54 -1.70 -5.30 3.55
C GLY A 54 -1.88 -6.21 4.77
N ASP A 55 -1.28 -5.84 5.89
CA ASP A 55 -1.40 -6.53 7.18
C ASP A 55 -2.85 -6.52 7.70
N ILE A 56 -3.52 -5.36 7.66
CA ILE A 56 -4.94 -5.24 8.02
C ILE A 56 -5.82 -6.10 7.10
N LEU A 57 -5.53 -6.13 5.80
CA LEU A 57 -6.28 -6.94 4.83
C LEU A 57 -6.06 -8.45 5.02
N LEU A 58 -4.93 -8.84 5.60
CA LEU A 58 -4.62 -10.23 5.95
C LEU A 58 -5.29 -10.70 7.23
N ALA A 59 -5.71 -9.78 8.10
CA ALA A 59 -6.41 -10.12 9.33
C ALA A 59 -7.52 -11.13 9.01
N SER A 60 -7.56 -12.23 9.77
CA SER A 60 -8.23 -13.48 9.41
C SER A 60 -9.72 -13.35 9.05
N ASP A 61 -10.37 -12.26 9.46
CA ASP A 61 -11.77 -11.97 9.12
C ASP A 61 -11.93 -11.45 7.67
N ILE A 62 -10.90 -10.79 7.13
CA ILE A 62 -10.89 -10.20 5.77
C ILE A 62 -10.36 -11.19 4.72
N SER A 63 -9.45 -12.08 5.10
CA SER A 63 -8.60 -12.82 4.17
C SER A 63 -9.06 -14.23 3.77
N SER A 64 -10.16 -14.78 4.32
CA SER A 64 -10.43 -16.23 4.23
C SER A 64 -10.44 -16.83 2.80
N THR A 65 -10.62 -16.00 1.77
CA THR A 65 -10.48 -16.38 0.35
C THR A 65 -9.78 -15.33 -0.54
N ALA A 66 -9.26 -14.24 0.04
CA ALA A 66 -8.75 -13.11 -0.72
C ALA A 66 -7.23 -13.21 -0.96
N SER A 67 -6.80 -12.87 -2.17
CA SER A 67 -5.37 -12.73 -2.51
C SER A 67 -4.93 -11.27 -2.45
N ILE A 68 -3.72 -10.99 -1.96
CA ILE A 68 -3.17 -9.63 -1.86
C ILE A 68 -1.90 -9.53 -2.69
N LEU A 69 -1.85 -8.57 -3.61
CA LEU A 69 -0.66 -8.19 -4.35
C LEU A 69 -0.15 -6.85 -3.85
N VAL A 70 1.05 -6.84 -3.27
CA VAL A 70 1.71 -5.62 -2.83
C VAL A 70 2.70 -5.15 -3.90
N ILE A 71 2.49 -3.92 -4.39
CA ILE A 71 3.37 -3.26 -5.35
C ILE A 71 4.23 -2.27 -4.58
N GLN A 72 5.49 -2.64 -4.36
CA GLN A 72 6.47 -1.78 -3.70
C GLN A 72 7.02 -0.74 -4.69
N GLN A 73 6.84 0.54 -4.38
CA GLN A 73 7.58 1.60 -5.06
C GLN A 73 9.06 1.46 -4.73
N HIS A 74 9.88 1.25 -5.75
CA HIS A 74 11.32 1.30 -5.62
C HIS A 74 11.72 2.74 -5.29
N SER A 75 12.50 2.93 -4.23
CA SER A 75 13.08 4.23 -3.90
C SER A 75 14.58 4.04 -3.88
N LEU A 76 15.29 4.72 -4.79
CA LEU A 76 16.76 4.77 -4.83
C LEU A 76 17.37 5.55 -3.63
N LYS A 77 16.67 5.60 -2.50
CA LYS A 77 17.08 6.35 -1.30
C LYS A 77 18.01 5.52 -0.42
N GLY A 78 19.04 4.95 -1.03
CA GLY A 78 20.03 4.11 -0.39
C GLY A 78 21.44 4.52 -0.79
N GLU A 79 21.82 5.79 -0.59
CA GLU A 79 23.24 6.17 -0.47
C GLU A 79 23.51 7.62 0.03
N LEU A 80 22.51 8.47 0.28
CA LEU A 80 22.76 9.80 0.88
C LEU A 80 22.17 9.89 2.29
N HIS A 81 22.95 9.43 3.26
CA HIS A 81 22.77 9.75 4.67
C HIS A 81 22.94 11.26 4.85
N GLY A 82 21.83 12.02 4.89
CA GLY A 82 21.85 13.38 5.44
C GLY A 82 21.29 14.54 4.63
N VAL A 83 20.47 14.35 3.60
CA VAL A 83 19.77 15.48 2.96
C VAL A 83 18.26 15.38 3.22
N HIS A 84 17.79 16.28 4.10
CA HIS A 84 16.39 16.68 4.20
C HIS A 84 16.01 17.36 2.88
N ASP A 85 14.79 17.09 2.42
CA ASP A 85 14.09 17.75 1.33
C ASP A 85 14.33 17.26 -0.11
N GLU A 86 13.18 16.88 -0.70
CA GLU A 86 12.79 17.04 -2.11
C GLU A 86 13.68 16.44 -3.20
N PHE A 87 13.48 15.15 -3.50
CA PHE A 87 13.49 14.71 -4.88
C PHE A 87 12.31 13.77 -5.14
N ASN A 88 11.30 14.32 -5.82
CA ASN A 88 10.24 13.57 -6.48
C ASN A 88 10.89 12.80 -7.64
N VAL A 89 11.46 11.62 -7.34
CA VAL A 89 11.71 10.63 -8.39
C VAL A 89 10.34 10.06 -8.73
N ILE A 90 9.63 10.72 -9.62
CA ILE A 90 8.54 10.10 -10.38
C ILE A 90 9.22 8.98 -11.15
N ASP A 91 9.24 7.81 -10.54
CA ASP A 91 9.89 6.63 -11.09
C ASP A 91 9.04 6.19 -12.28
N TRP A 92 9.42 6.62 -13.48
CA TRP A 92 8.80 6.26 -14.77
C TRP A 92 8.60 4.74 -14.93
N ASN A 93 9.34 3.95 -14.15
CA ASN A 93 9.21 2.50 -14.07
C ASN A 93 7.84 2.05 -13.51
N ILE A 94 7.23 2.79 -12.58
CA ILE A 94 5.88 2.47 -12.06
C ILE A 94 4.81 2.71 -13.11
N ILE A 95 4.86 3.86 -13.80
CA ILE A 95 3.93 4.16 -14.90
C ILE A 95 4.09 3.11 -16.02
N THR A 96 5.33 2.69 -16.30
CA THR A 96 5.63 1.65 -17.29
C THR A 96 5.12 0.28 -16.86
N ALA A 97 5.27 -0.09 -15.59
CA ALA A 97 4.77 -1.34 -15.04
C ALA A 97 3.23 -1.40 -15.07
N LEU A 98 2.56 -0.30 -14.70
CA LEU A 98 1.10 -0.21 -14.76
C LEU A 98 0.56 -0.30 -16.20
N ASN A 99 1.21 0.37 -17.17
CA ASN A 99 0.84 0.25 -18.58
C ASN A 99 1.02 -1.18 -19.10
N ARG A 100 2.07 -1.89 -18.69
CA ARG A 100 2.28 -3.30 -19.08
C ARG A 100 1.23 -4.24 -18.49
N ILE A 101 0.81 -4.01 -17.25
CA ILE A 101 -0.27 -4.79 -16.64
C ILE A 101 -1.59 -4.52 -17.37
N SER A 102 -1.90 -3.25 -17.68
CA SER A 102 -3.09 -2.90 -18.46
C SER A 102 -3.09 -3.58 -19.84
N MET A 103 -1.97 -3.57 -20.55
CA MET A 103 -1.83 -4.22 -21.87
C MET A 103 -1.86 -5.76 -21.82
N ALA A 104 -1.61 -6.37 -20.66
CA ALA A 104 -1.68 -7.83 -20.49
C ALA A 104 -3.09 -8.31 -20.10
N MET A 105 -4.01 -7.39 -19.81
CA MET A 105 -5.41 -7.68 -19.46
C MET A 105 -6.39 -7.42 -20.61
N ASP A 106 -5.91 -6.91 -21.75
CA ASP A 106 -6.61 -6.84 -23.05
C ASP A 106 -6.20 -8.02 -23.96
#